data_AF-A0A836EAY2-F1
#
_entry.id   AF-A0A836EAY2-F1
#
_cell.length_a   1.000
_cell.length_b   1.000
_cell.length_c   1.000
_cell.angle_alpha   90.00
_cell.angle_beta   90.00
_cell.angle_gamma   90.00
#
_symmetry.space_group_name_H-M   'P 1'
#
loop_
_entity.id
_entity.type
_entity.pdbx_description
1 polymer ?
#
loop_
_entity_poly.entity_id
_entity_poly.type
_entity_poly.pdbx_seq_one_letter_code
_entity_poly.pdbx_strand_id
1 'polypeptide(L)'
;ALKIARELGIDHKTVLNHLYKARYKKKLDVWVPHELSVKNMMDRINICDTLLKRNEIELFLKGMITGSPIERKRPELINRRSVVFHHDNARPHTSLITQQKLRELGWEVLMHPPYSPDIAPSDYHLFRSLQNSLNGVKLASKETCENHLKQFFDQKPQKFYRDGIIGLPQKWQNINENNGAFDLNKLLLIL
;
A
#
# COMPACT_ATOMS: atom_id res chain seq x y z
N ALA A 1 16.16 0.53 -1.06
CA ALA A 1 17.51 0.73 -1.63
C ALA A 1 18.40 1.55 -0.71
N LEU A 2 18.15 2.84 -0.47
CA LEU A 2 18.99 3.68 0.43
C LEU A 2 19.13 3.19 1.88
N LYS A 3 18.04 2.67 2.47
CA LYS A 3 18.08 2.07 3.81
C LYS A 3 18.97 0.81 3.84
N ILE A 4 18.79 -0.07 2.85
CA ILE A 4 19.60 -1.30 2.67
C ILE A 4 21.07 -0.94 2.42
N ALA A 5 21.35 0.07 1.61
CA ALA A 5 22.70 0.57 1.34
C ALA A 5 23.40 1.02 2.63
N ARG A 6 22.69 1.77 3.49
CA ARG A 6 23.20 2.18 4.80
C ARG A 6 23.38 1.00 5.76
N GLU A 7 22.42 0.08 5.83
CA GLU A 7 22.48 -1.08 6.73
C GLU A 7 23.60 -2.05 6.33
N LEU A 8 23.86 -2.20 5.04
CA LEU A 8 24.86 -3.13 4.50
C LEU A 8 26.22 -2.46 4.21
N GLY A 9 26.35 -1.15 4.43
CA GLY A 9 27.59 -0.40 4.15
C GLY A 9 28.04 -0.44 2.69
N ILE A 10 27.12 -0.70 1.76
CA ILE A 10 27.41 -0.81 0.33
C ILE A 10 26.83 0.36 -0.45
N ASP A 11 27.48 0.71 -1.55
CA ASP A 11 27.07 1.82 -2.41
C ASP A 11 25.62 1.66 -2.93
N HIS A 12 24.89 2.78 -3.01
CA HIS A 12 23.49 2.79 -3.41
C HIS A 12 23.29 2.23 -4.83
N LYS A 13 24.18 2.56 -5.77
CA LYS A 13 24.13 2.05 -7.15
C LYS A 13 24.38 0.55 -7.19
N THR A 14 25.24 0.05 -6.31
CA THR A 14 25.48 -1.38 -6.11
C THR A 14 24.22 -2.11 -5.63
N VAL A 15 23.49 -1.56 -4.64
CA VAL A 15 22.20 -2.12 -4.19
C VAL A 15 21.18 -2.15 -5.33
N LEU A 16 21.08 -1.07 -6.12
CA LEU A 16 20.18 -1.02 -7.27
C LEU A 16 20.53 -2.08 -8.32
N ASN A 17 21.82 -2.27 -8.62
CA ASN A 17 22.29 -3.29 -9.54
C ASN A 17 21.97 -4.71 -9.04
N HIS A 18 22.13 -4.97 -7.75
CA HIS A 18 21.75 -6.26 -7.16
C HIS A 18 20.25 -6.51 -7.20
N LEU A 19 19.43 -5.51 -6.89
CA LEU A 19 17.97 -5.62 -7.00
C LEU A 19 17.54 -5.88 -8.45
N TYR A 20 18.16 -5.19 -9.41
CA TYR A 20 17.92 -5.43 -10.83
C TYR A 20 18.31 -6.86 -11.26
N LYS A 21 19.51 -7.32 -10.86
CA LYS A 21 19.98 -8.70 -11.12
C LYS A 21 19.10 -9.76 -10.45
N ALA A 22 18.56 -9.47 -9.27
CA ALA A 22 17.61 -10.32 -8.56
C ALA A 22 16.19 -10.27 -9.16
N ARG A 23 16.01 -9.64 -10.33
CA ARG A 23 14.73 -9.43 -11.00
C ARG A 23 13.72 -8.71 -10.10
N TYR A 24 14.12 -7.71 -9.33
CA TYR A 24 13.19 -6.80 -8.67
C TYR A 24 13.06 -5.52 -9.49
N LYS A 25 11.84 -4.99 -9.62
CA LYS A 25 11.55 -3.68 -10.20
C LYS A 25 10.83 -2.80 -9.18
N LYS A 26 11.06 -1.49 -9.28
CA LYS A 26 10.32 -0.50 -8.51
C LYS A 26 8.93 -0.34 -9.14
N LYS A 27 7.86 -0.63 -8.39
CA LYS A 27 6.47 -0.37 -8.78
C LYS A 27 5.78 0.39 -7.65
N LEU A 28 5.19 1.55 -7.94
CA LEU A 28 4.46 2.36 -6.93
C LEU A 28 5.30 2.62 -5.66
N ASP A 29 6.58 2.94 -5.84
CA ASP A 29 7.58 3.12 -4.78
C ASP A 29 8.01 1.90 -3.96
N VAL A 30 7.42 0.73 -4.21
CA VAL A 30 7.79 -0.54 -3.59
C VAL A 30 8.64 -1.38 -4.54
N TRP A 31 9.70 -2.02 -4.03
CA TRP A 31 10.46 -3.01 -4.80
C TRP A 31 9.72 -4.34 -4.80
N VAL A 32 9.21 -4.75 -5.96
CA VAL A 32 8.50 -6.02 -6.14
C VAL A 32 9.24 -6.88 -7.16
N PRO A 33 9.12 -8.22 -7.08
CA PRO A 33 9.61 -9.10 -8.13
C PRO A 33 9.08 -8.67 -9.51
N HIS A 34 9.94 -8.77 -10.52
CA HIS A 34 9.70 -8.48 -11.94
C HIS A 34 8.50 -9.27 -12.43
N GLU A 35 8.54 -10.57 -12.12
CA GLU A 35 7.49 -11.56 -12.29
C GLU A 35 7.13 -12.09 -10.92
N LEU A 36 5.83 -12.16 -10.66
CA LEU A 36 5.32 -12.89 -9.51
C LEU A 36 5.55 -14.38 -9.74
N SER A 37 5.80 -15.14 -8.68
CA SER A 37 5.72 -16.60 -8.78
C SER A 37 4.27 -17.01 -9.06
N VAL A 38 4.07 -18.20 -9.64
CA VAL A 38 2.72 -18.78 -9.83
C VAL A 38 1.95 -18.79 -8.51
N LYS A 39 2.62 -19.14 -7.40
CA LYS A 39 2.04 -19.09 -6.06
C LYS A 39 1.54 -17.68 -5.71
N ASN A 40 2.35 -16.65 -5.92
CA ASN A 40 1.95 -15.28 -5.60
C ASN A 40 0.78 -14.82 -6.48
N MET A 41 0.73 -15.21 -7.76
CA MET A 41 -0.40 -14.92 -8.63
C MET A 41 -1.69 -15.61 -8.13
N MET A 42 -1.60 -16.89 -7.76
CA MET A 42 -2.70 -17.65 -7.18
C MET A 42 -3.22 -17.01 -5.88
N ASP A 43 -2.30 -16.64 -4.98
CA ASP A 43 -2.62 -15.98 -3.71
C ASP A 43 -3.36 -14.65 -3.95
N ARG A 44 -2.93 -13.88 -4.96
CA ARG A 44 -3.60 -12.64 -5.37
C ARG A 44 -5.02 -12.88 -5.86
N ILE A 45 -5.23 -13.84 -6.76
CA ILE A 45 -6.55 -14.19 -7.30
C ILE A 45 -7.48 -14.62 -6.16
N ASN A 46 -7.04 -15.59 -5.34
CA ASN A 46 -7.87 -16.16 -4.28
C ASN A 46 -8.31 -15.08 -3.27
N ILE A 47 -7.39 -14.20 -2.87
CA ILE A 47 -7.71 -13.11 -1.94
C ILE A 47 -8.64 -12.09 -2.62
N CYS A 48 -8.34 -11.66 -3.84
CA CYS A 48 -9.16 -10.67 -4.55
C CYS A 48 -10.59 -11.18 -4.83
N ASP A 49 -10.74 -12.43 -5.26
CA ASP A 49 -12.04 -13.08 -5.43
C ASP A 49 -12.83 -13.17 -4.12
N THR A 50 -12.17 -13.55 -3.02
CA THR A 50 -12.81 -13.58 -1.69
C THR A 50 -13.28 -12.19 -1.25
N LEU A 51 -12.45 -11.16 -1.47
CA LEU A 51 -12.77 -9.78 -1.11
C LEU A 51 -13.91 -9.20 -1.97
N LEU A 52 -13.95 -9.53 -3.26
CA LEU A 52 -15.04 -9.16 -4.17
C LEU A 52 -16.37 -9.76 -3.71
N LYS A 53 -16.41 -11.08 -3.51
CA LYS A 53 -17.60 -11.79 -3.03
C LYS A 53 -18.09 -11.23 -1.70
N ARG A 54 -17.17 -10.94 -0.78
CA ARG A 54 -17.53 -10.29 0.48
C ARG A 54 -18.13 -8.90 0.25
N ASN A 55 -17.55 -8.10 -0.63
CA ASN A 55 -18.02 -6.74 -0.90
C ASN A 55 -19.40 -6.70 -1.57
N GLU A 56 -19.79 -7.76 -2.29
CA GLU A 56 -21.14 -7.94 -2.82
C GLU A 56 -22.18 -8.21 -1.71
N ILE A 57 -21.78 -8.90 -0.64
CA ILE A 57 -22.64 -9.26 0.49
C ILE A 57 -22.70 -8.15 1.53
N GLU A 58 -21.56 -7.50 1.80
CA GLU A 58 -21.39 -6.49 2.84
C GLU A 58 -20.57 -5.31 2.32
N LEU A 59 -21.10 -4.08 2.44
CA LEU A 59 -20.39 -2.85 2.07
C LEU A 59 -19.33 -2.43 3.13
N PHE A 60 -18.37 -3.30 3.40
CA PHE A 60 -17.35 -3.11 4.44
C PHE A 60 -16.35 -1.98 4.11
N LEU A 61 -16.21 -1.63 2.82
CA LEU A 61 -15.32 -0.55 2.37
C LEU A 61 -15.62 0.82 3.02
N LYS A 62 -16.88 1.08 3.40
CA LYS A 62 -17.25 2.33 4.08
C LYS A 62 -16.67 2.44 5.50
N GLY A 63 -16.45 1.29 6.15
CA GLY A 63 -15.84 1.20 7.48
C GLY A 63 -14.33 0.97 7.45
N MET A 64 -13.74 0.86 6.26
CA MET A 64 -12.34 0.47 6.10
C MET A 64 -11.39 1.62 6.45
N ILE A 65 -10.33 1.31 7.17
CA ILE A 65 -9.22 2.21 7.51
C ILE A 65 -7.93 1.65 6.93
N THR A 66 -7.11 2.50 6.32
CA THR A 66 -5.79 2.12 5.75
C THR A 66 -4.69 2.88 6.47
N GLY A 67 -3.55 2.23 6.72
CA GLY A 67 -2.37 2.90 7.26
C GLY A 67 -1.50 2.04 8.17
N SER A 68 -0.68 2.69 8.99
CA SER A 68 0.18 2.06 10.00
C SER A 68 -0.41 2.24 11.41
N PRO A 69 0.06 1.47 12.43
CA PRO A 69 -0.64 1.30 13.71
C PRO A 69 -1.05 2.60 14.40
N ILE A 70 -2.26 2.56 14.96
CA ILE A 70 -3.13 3.74 15.17
C ILE A 70 -3.04 4.33 16.60
N GLU A 71 -2.49 3.59 17.56
CA GLU A 71 -2.58 3.91 19.00
C GLU A 71 -2.20 5.34 19.39
N ARG A 72 -1.14 5.90 18.79
CA ARG A 72 -0.69 7.25 19.17
C ARG A 72 -1.44 8.39 18.48
N LYS A 73 -2.10 8.13 17.35
CA LYS A 73 -2.53 9.21 16.45
C LYS A 73 -4.04 9.44 16.41
N ARG A 74 -4.88 8.45 16.77
CA ARG A 74 -6.35 8.55 16.60
C ARG A 74 -7.10 7.77 17.70
N PRO A 75 -7.12 8.25 18.96
CA PRO A 75 -7.84 7.59 20.05
C PRO A 75 -9.34 7.43 19.78
N GLU A 76 -9.93 8.28 18.95
CA GLU A 76 -11.34 8.23 18.57
C GLU A 76 -11.73 6.98 17.76
N LEU A 77 -10.75 6.29 17.14
CA LEU A 77 -11.00 5.06 16.39
C LEU A 77 -11.00 3.81 17.28
N ILE A 78 -10.42 3.90 18.48
CA ILE A 78 -10.25 2.77 19.41
C ILE A 78 -11.63 2.26 19.89
N ASN A 79 -12.60 3.16 20.07
CA ASN A 79 -13.94 2.80 20.56
C ASN A 79 -14.93 2.42 19.45
N ARG A 80 -14.49 2.41 18.19
CA ARG A 80 -15.37 2.15 17.05
C ARG A 80 -15.50 0.64 16.86
N ARG A 81 -16.70 0.09 17.11
CA ARG A 81 -17.01 -1.31 16.81
C ARG A 81 -16.99 -1.53 15.28
N SER A 82 -16.50 -2.69 14.85
CA SER A 82 -16.50 -3.13 13.44
C SER A 82 -15.59 -2.33 12.51
N VAL A 83 -14.33 -2.08 12.92
CA VAL A 83 -13.30 -1.53 12.03
C VAL A 83 -12.69 -2.65 11.18
N VAL A 84 -12.67 -2.43 9.86
CA VAL A 84 -11.89 -3.22 8.91
C VAL A 84 -10.58 -2.48 8.64
N PHE A 85 -9.48 -3.04 9.09
CA PHE A 85 -8.16 -2.44 8.97
C PHE A 85 -7.38 -3.09 7.82
N HIS A 86 -6.93 -2.28 6.88
CA HIS A 86 -6.09 -2.70 5.76
C HIS A 86 -4.67 -2.15 5.94
N HIS A 87 -3.69 -3.05 5.84
CA HIS A 87 -2.28 -2.72 5.79
C HIS A 87 -1.54 -3.69 4.86
N ASP A 88 -0.34 -3.32 4.42
CA ASP A 88 0.49 -4.20 3.61
C ASP A 88 1.20 -5.27 4.45
N ASN A 89 1.87 -6.21 3.80
CA ASN A 89 2.61 -7.29 4.47
C ASN A 89 4.03 -6.89 4.87
N ALA A 90 4.34 -5.60 5.04
CA ALA A 90 5.68 -5.21 5.48
C ALA A 90 5.98 -5.78 6.87
N ARG A 91 7.24 -6.17 7.11
CA ARG A 91 7.69 -6.88 8.33
C ARG A 91 7.22 -6.27 9.66
N PRO A 92 7.19 -4.93 9.85
CA PRO A 92 6.65 -4.36 11.09
C PRO A 92 5.17 -4.71 11.31
N HIS A 93 4.38 -4.80 10.24
CA HIS A 93 2.94 -5.02 10.30
C HIS A 93 2.54 -6.49 10.46
N THR A 94 3.42 -7.42 10.07
CA THR A 94 3.23 -8.86 10.32
C THR A 94 3.83 -9.33 11.65
N SER A 95 4.36 -8.41 12.45
CA SER A 95 4.94 -8.73 13.75
C SER A 95 3.88 -9.24 14.73
N LEU A 96 4.28 -10.15 15.63
CA LEU A 96 3.39 -10.69 16.68
C LEU A 96 2.80 -9.57 17.55
N ILE A 97 3.60 -8.55 17.84
CA ILE A 97 3.17 -7.39 18.65
C ILE A 97 2.03 -6.65 17.95
N THR A 98 2.18 -6.35 16.65
CA THR A 98 1.13 -5.68 15.89
C THR A 98 -0.13 -6.54 15.78
N GLN A 99 0.02 -7.84 15.52
CA GLN A 99 -1.13 -8.75 15.44
C GLN A 99 -1.86 -8.89 16.78
N GLN A 100 -1.13 -9.00 17.89
CA GLN A 100 -1.72 -9.06 19.23
C GLN A 100 -2.51 -7.79 19.52
N LYS A 101 -1.95 -6.63 19.19
CA LYS A 101 -2.63 -5.36 19.39
C LYS A 101 -3.91 -5.22 18.57
N LEU A 102 -3.87 -5.60 17.29
CA LEU A 102 -5.06 -5.55 16.43
C LEU A 102 -6.18 -6.44 16.97
N ARG A 103 -5.83 -7.59 17.58
CA ARG A 103 -6.78 -8.45 18.31
C ARG A 103 -7.33 -7.79 19.57
N GLU A 104 -6.49 -7.15 20.38
CA GLU A 104 -6.92 -6.42 21.59
C GLU A 104 -7.88 -5.27 21.27
N LEU A 105 -7.69 -4.60 20.13
CA LEU A 105 -8.58 -3.55 19.64
C LEU A 105 -9.89 -4.10 19.04
N GLY A 106 -10.00 -5.42 18.85
CA GLY A 106 -11.16 -6.05 18.21
C GLY A 106 -11.32 -5.66 16.74
N TRP A 107 -10.23 -5.29 16.07
CA TRP A 107 -10.25 -4.87 14.67
C TRP A 107 -10.08 -6.07 13.75
N GLU A 108 -10.90 -6.10 12.71
CA GLU A 108 -10.73 -7.07 11.66
C GLU A 108 -9.59 -6.65 10.73
N VAL A 109 -8.66 -7.56 10.44
CA VAL A 109 -7.57 -7.28 9.49
C VAL A 109 -7.95 -7.82 8.12
N LEU A 110 -8.00 -6.93 7.13
CA LEU A 110 -8.30 -7.30 5.75
C LEU A 110 -7.13 -8.10 5.17
N MET A 111 -7.45 -9.22 4.50
CA MET A 111 -6.44 -10.01 3.80
C MET A 111 -5.75 -9.17 2.72
N HIS A 112 -4.43 -9.28 2.65
CA HIS A 112 -3.62 -8.63 1.62
C HIS A 112 -2.61 -9.62 1.04
N PRO A 113 -2.56 -9.83 -0.28
CA PRO A 113 -1.58 -10.71 -0.88
C PRO A 113 -0.16 -10.11 -0.86
N PRO A 114 0.90 -10.92 -0.82
CA PRO A 114 2.27 -10.45 -0.95
C PRO A 114 2.49 -9.64 -2.24
N TYR A 115 3.42 -8.67 -2.19
CA TYR A 115 3.89 -7.89 -3.33
C TYR A 115 2.78 -7.22 -4.16
N SER A 116 1.72 -6.73 -3.52
CA SER A 116 0.53 -6.21 -4.23
C SER A 116 0.24 -4.74 -3.93
N PRO A 117 1.20 -3.81 -4.20
CA PRO A 117 1.00 -2.38 -3.96
C PRO A 117 -0.10 -1.78 -4.84
N ASP A 118 -0.45 -2.43 -5.96
CA ASP A 118 -1.52 -2.01 -6.87
C ASP A 118 -2.94 -2.14 -6.30
N ILE A 119 -3.10 -2.84 -5.17
CA ILE A 119 -4.34 -2.93 -4.37
C ILE A 119 -4.16 -2.41 -2.94
N ALA A 120 -3.09 -1.69 -2.64
CA ALA A 120 -2.94 -0.94 -1.40
C ALA A 120 -3.32 0.54 -1.64
N PRO A 121 -4.42 1.06 -1.07
CA PRO A 121 -4.86 2.44 -1.33
C PRO A 121 -3.80 3.49 -0.97
N SER A 122 -3.01 3.23 0.07
CA SER A 122 -1.87 4.08 0.42
C SER A 122 -0.85 4.16 -0.72
N ASP A 123 -0.51 3.05 -1.37
CA ASP A 123 0.52 2.99 -2.41
C ASP A 123 0.01 3.52 -3.76
N TYR A 124 -1.09 2.97 -4.28
CA TYR A 124 -1.53 3.30 -5.65
C TYR A 124 -2.20 4.67 -5.76
N HIS A 125 -2.69 5.25 -4.66
CA HIS A 125 -3.47 6.49 -4.67
C HIS A 125 -2.80 7.61 -3.90
N LEU A 126 -2.62 7.43 -2.58
CA LEU A 126 -2.11 8.49 -1.72
C LEU A 126 -0.64 8.81 -2.03
N PHE A 127 0.25 7.82 -1.97
CA PHE A 127 1.67 8.00 -2.22
C PHE A 127 1.96 8.31 -3.68
N ARG A 128 1.20 7.74 -4.62
CA ARG A 128 1.23 8.17 -6.03
C ARG A 128 0.93 9.67 -6.18
N SER A 129 -0.15 10.17 -5.56
CA SER A 129 -0.47 11.61 -5.63
C SER A 129 0.58 12.48 -4.93
N LEU A 130 1.15 12.00 -3.82
CA LEU A 130 2.19 12.72 -3.08
C LEU A 130 3.51 12.76 -3.87
N GLN A 131 3.90 11.66 -4.50
CA GLN A 131 5.06 11.61 -5.39
C GLN A 131 4.92 12.64 -6.52
N ASN A 132 3.73 12.75 -7.12
CA ASN A 132 3.47 13.75 -8.14
C ASN A 132 3.58 15.19 -7.60
N SER A 133 3.12 15.47 -6.37
CA SER A 133 3.26 16.82 -5.80
C SER A 133 4.70 17.16 -5.40
N LEU A 134 5.50 16.15 -5.08
CA LEU A 134 6.91 16.30 -4.75
C LEU A 134 7.82 16.40 -5.97
N ASN A 135 7.32 16.05 -7.16
CA ASN A 135 8.14 16.04 -8.37
C ASN A 135 8.62 17.46 -8.70
N GLY A 136 9.94 17.64 -8.79
CA GLY A 136 10.56 18.95 -9.03
C GLY A 136 10.65 19.88 -7.81
N VAL A 137 10.13 19.49 -6.65
CA VAL A 137 10.18 20.31 -5.42
C VAL A 137 11.52 20.10 -4.70
N LYS A 138 12.23 21.21 -4.42
CA LYS A 138 13.43 21.18 -3.57
C LYS A 138 13.06 21.30 -2.10
N LEU A 139 13.21 20.22 -1.36
CA LEU A 139 13.01 20.21 0.10
C LEU A 139 14.36 20.45 0.79
N ALA A 140 14.64 21.73 1.08
CA ALA A 140 15.94 22.15 1.63
C ALA A 140 16.08 21.90 3.14
N SER A 141 14.98 21.66 3.85
CA SER A 141 14.98 21.39 5.29
C SER A 141 13.84 20.46 5.69
N LYS A 142 13.95 19.92 6.91
CA LYS A 142 12.88 19.15 7.55
C LYS A 142 11.59 19.98 7.65
N GLU A 143 11.71 21.25 8.03
CA GLU A 143 10.58 22.16 8.18
C GLU A 143 9.87 22.39 6.83
N THR A 144 10.63 22.61 5.74
CA THR A 144 10.03 22.74 4.41
C THR A 144 9.30 21.47 3.98
N CYS A 145 9.84 20.29 4.34
CA CYS A 145 9.18 19.01 4.08
C CYS A 145 7.87 18.86 4.88
N GLU A 146 7.90 19.16 6.18
CA GLU A 146 6.72 19.09 7.05
C GLU A 146 5.62 20.05 6.60
N ASN A 147 5.98 21.29 6.23
CA ASN A 147 5.05 22.29 5.72
C ASN A 147 4.43 21.86 4.38
N HIS A 148 5.23 21.30 3.46
CA HIS A 148 4.71 20.79 2.19
C HIS A 148 3.74 19.63 2.41
N LEU A 149 4.07 18.68 3.30
CA LEU A 149 3.18 17.58 3.65
C LEU A 149 1.87 18.09 4.26
N LYS A 150 1.95 19.03 5.21
CA LYS A 150 0.77 19.63 5.83
C LYS A 150 -0.13 20.27 4.78
N GLN A 151 0.43 21.11 3.92
CA GLN A 151 -0.30 21.75 2.83
C GLN A 151 -0.92 20.73 1.87
N PHE A 152 -0.17 19.69 1.49
CA PHE A 152 -0.68 18.62 0.64
C PHE A 152 -1.93 17.97 1.24
N PHE A 153 -1.89 17.57 2.51
CA PHE A 153 -3.03 16.91 3.17
C PHE A 153 -4.21 17.86 3.41
N ASP A 154 -3.96 19.11 3.80
CA ASP A 154 -4.98 20.14 4.02
C ASP A 154 -5.77 20.47 2.74
N GLN A 155 -5.12 20.37 1.57
CA GLN A 155 -5.75 20.64 0.27
C GLN A 155 -6.56 19.47 -0.30
N LYS A 156 -6.41 18.25 0.22
CA LYS A 156 -7.14 17.09 -0.33
C LYS A 156 -8.59 17.06 0.18
N PRO A 157 -9.60 17.11 -0.71
CA PRO A 157 -10.98 16.98 -0.29
C PRO A 157 -11.26 15.56 0.22
N GLN A 158 -12.27 15.39 1.08
CA GLN A 158 -12.68 14.06 1.57
C GLN A 158 -12.93 13.06 0.43
N LYS A 159 -13.48 13.54 -0.69
CA LYS A 159 -13.70 12.75 -1.91
C LYS A 159 -12.42 12.09 -2.42
N PHE A 160 -11.26 12.76 -2.34
CA PHE A 160 -9.98 12.18 -2.76
C PHE A 160 -9.68 10.88 -2.01
N TYR A 161 -9.81 10.87 -0.69
CA TYR A 161 -9.56 9.66 0.11
C TYR A 161 -10.61 8.58 -0.16
N ARG A 162 -11.88 8.98 -0.26
CA ARG A 162 -12.99 8.05 -0.58
C ARG A 162 -12.76 7.37 -1.92
N ASP A 163 -12.42 8.12 -2.97
CA ASP A 163 -12.17 7.62 -4.32
C ASP A 163 -11.04 6.58 -4.32
N GLY A 164 -10.00 6.80 -3.51
CA GLY A 164 -8.93 5.84 -3.29
C GLY A 164 -9.45 4.49 -2.77
N ILE A 165 -10.40 4.48 -1.85
CA ILE A 165 -10.95 3.25 -1.24
C ILE A 165 -11.97 2.57 -2.14
N ILE A 166 -12.92 3.32 -2.70
CA ILE A 166 -14.00 2.76 -3.54
C ILE A 166 -13.50 2.24 -4.88
N GLY A 167 -12.26 2.56 -5.27
CA GLY A 167 -11.61 1.99 -6.45
C GLY A 167 -11.08 0.55 -6.26
N LEU A 168 -11.11 0.02 -5.03
CA LEU A 168 -10.60 -1.33 -4.74
C LEU A 168 -11.33 -2.46 -5.48
N PRO A 169 -12.68 -2.50 -5.55
CA PRO A 169 -13.38 -3.57 -6.27
C PRO A 169 -12.93 -3.70 -7.73
N GLN A 170 -12.80 -2.58 -8.45
CA GLN A 170 -12.30 -2.60 -9.82
C GLN A 170 -10.88 -3.17 -9.90
N LYS A 171 -10.02 -2.86 -8.92
CA LYS A 171 -8.65 -3.37 -8.91
C LYS A 171 -8.59 -4.86 -8.62
N TRP A 172 -9.42 -5.35 -7.70
CA TRP A 172 -9.56 -6.79 -7.44
C TRP A 172 -10.06 -7.52 -8.69
N GLN A 173 -11.04 -6.95 -9.39
CA GLN A 173 -11.55 -7.50 -10.64
C GLN A 173 -10.46 -7.57 -11.71
N ASN A 174 -9.70 -6.49 -11.88
CA ASN A 174 -8.58 -6.45 -12.83
C ASN A 174 -7.51 -7.51 -12.51
N ILE A 175 -7.28 -7.85 -11.24
CA ILE A 175 -6.34 -8.92 -10.86
C ILE A 175 -6.87 -10.27 -11.34
N ASN A 176 -8.16 -10.53 -11.18
CA ASN A 176 -8.78 -11.78 -11.64
C ASN A 176 -8.73 -11.88 -13.17
N GLU A 177 -9.07 -10.80 -13.89
CA GLU A 177 -9.02 -10.73 -15.36
C GLU A 177 -7.60 -10.91 -15.92
N ASN A 178 -6.57 -10.49 -15.17
CA ASN A 178 -5.17 -10.65 -15.53
C ASN A 178 -4.51 -11.92 -14.96
N ASN A 179 -5.30 -12.90 -14.51
CA ASN A 179 -4.79 -14.16 -13.93
C ASN A 179 -3.74 -13.93 -12.82
N GLY A 180 -3.98 -12.95 -11.95
CA GLY A 180 -3.08 -12.65 -10.83
C GLY A 180 -1.80 -11.92 -11.22
N ALA A 181 -1.60 -11.60 -12.50
CA ALA A 181 -0.46 -10.83 -12.97
C ALA A 181 -0.64 -9.33 -12.68
N PHE A 182 0.42 -8.54 -12.88
CA PHE A 182 0.29 -7.09 -12.87
C PHE A 182 -0.22 -6.63 -14.23
N ASP A 183 -1.17 -5.69 -14.25
CA ASP A 183 -1.59 -5.02 -15.47
C ASP A 183 -0.43 -4.15 -16.02
N LEU A 184 0.28 -4.70 -17.02
CA LEU A 184 1.42 -4.04 -17.66
C LEU A 184 0.98 -2.90 -18.60
N ASN A 185 -0.25 -2.94 -19.13
CA ASN A 185 -0.76 -1.93 -20.06
C ASN A 185 -1.08 -0.59 -19.38
N LYS A 186 -1.33 -0.60 -18.06
CA LYS A 186 -1.38 0.62 -17.23
C LYS A 186 -0.02 1.06 -16.67
N LEU A 187 1.00 0.20 -16.73
CA LEU A 187 2.37 0.49 -16.29
C LEU A 187 3.24 1.06 -17.44
N LEU A 188 2.88 0.79 -18.69
CA LEU A 188 3.57 1.26 -19.90
C LEU A 188 3.39 2.76 -20.21
N LEU A 189 2.47 3.45 -19.52
CA LEU A 189 2.38 4.93 -19.55
C LEU A 189 3.43 5.63 -18.67
N ILE A 190 4.45 4.90 -18.21
CA ILE A 190 5.53 5.39 -17.32
C ILE A 190 6.92 5.15 -17.95
N LEU A 191 7.04 5.43 -19.25
CA LEU A 191 8.26 5.91 -19.90
C LEU A 191 7.92 7.20 -20.64
#